data_AF-A0A366QQQ4-F1
#
_entry.id   AF-A0A366QQQ4-F1
#
_cell.length_a   1.000
_cell.length_b   1.000
_cell.length_c   1.000
_cell.angle_alpha   90.00
_cell.angle_beta   90.00
_cell.angle_gamma   90.00
#
_symmetry.space_group_name_H-M   'P 1'
#
loop_
_entity.id
_entity.type
_entity.pdbx_description
1 polymer ?
#
loop_
_entity_poly.entity_id
_entity_poly.type
_entity_poly.pdbx_seq_one_letter_code
_entity_poly.pdbx_strand_id
1 'polypeptide(L)'
;MSSPPEASTPPAIFYSIDPNTNPSTWPGSRDTTGTTSIWKVDVIFININAASDFRFLRTGTNGHVHEAVNQVIKHVARGLYRIVSMNVSEYCCHVVMATEKQRDELMWKNGFPWDRDDDPQPPIVLE
;
A
#
# COMPACT_ATOMS: atom_id res chain seq x y z
N MET A 1 -6.19 70.22 -4.42
CA MET A 1 -6.98 68.97 -4.39
C MET A 1 -6.09 67.88 -4.98
N SER A 2 -5.77 66.86 -4.18
CA SER A 2 -4.70 65.88 -4.44
C SER A 2 -5.15 64.73 -5.35
N SER A 3 -4.24 64.27 -6.21
CA SER A 3 -4.42 63.10 -7.09
C SER A 3 -4.54 61.78 -6.30
N PRO A 4 -5.29 60.78 -6.79
CA PRO A 4 -5.41 59.47 -6.14
C PRO A 4 -4.15 58.60 -6.33
N PRO A 5 -3.88 57.65 -5.42
CA PRO A 5 -2.70 56.79 -5.50
C PRO A 5 -2.85 55.73 -6.59
N GLU A 6 -1.75 55.49 -7.32
CA GLU A 6 -1.61 54.46 -8.34
C GLU A 6 -1.69 53.06 -7.68
N ALA A 7 -2.68 52.26 -8.07
CA ALA A 7 -2.81 50.89 -7.61
C ALA A 7 -1.76 50.02 -8.32
N SER A 8 -0.71 49.62 -7.58
CA SER A 8 0.29 48.66 -8.08
C SER A 8 -0.38 47.31 -8.34
N THR A 9 -0.42 46.90 -9.60
CA THR A 9 -0.89 45.57 -10.01
C THR A 9 0.12 44.52 -9.50
N PRO A 10 -0.31 43.46 -8.79
CA PRO A 10 0.61 42.42 -8.36
C PRO A 10 1.21 41.70 -9.58
N PRO A 11 2.49 41.27 -9.51
CA PRO A 11 3.16 40.63 -10.63
C PRO A 11 2.42 39.35 -11.05
N ALA A 12 2.14 39.22 -12.35
CA ALA A 12 1.54 38.02 -12.91
C ALA A 12 2.51 36.84 -12.73
N ILE A 13 2.11 35.85 -11.95
CA ILE A 13 2.88 34.63 -11.73
C ILE A 13 2.62 33.68 -12.90
N PHE A 14 3.60 33.56 -13.79
CA PHE A 14 3.59 32.56 -14.86
C PHE A 14 4.23 31.28 -14.33
N TYR A 15 3.43 30.25 -14.07
CA TYR A 15 3.94 28.91 -13.77
C TYR A 15 3.88 28.05 -15.04
N SER A 16 5.00 27.41 -15.37
CA SER A 16 5.06 26.40 -16.42
C SER A 16 4.72 25.04 -15.81
N ILE A 17 3.60 24.44 -16.21
CA ILE A 17 3.29 23.05 -15.86
C ILE A 17 4.06 22.16 -16.84
N ASP A 18 4.93 21.28 -16.34
CA ASP A 18 5.51 20.21 -17.15
C ASP A 18 4.41 19.19 -17.47
N PRO A 19 4.04 18.99 -18.75
CA PRO A 19 3.00 18.03 -19.13
C PRO A 19 3.29 16.61 -18.65
N ASN A 20 4.55 16.23 -18.43
CA ASN A 20 4.95 14.91 -17.93
C ASN A 20 4.69 14.73 -16.42
N THR A 21 4.49 15.83 -15.70
CA THR A 21 4.03 15.81 -14.29
C THR A 21 2.52 15.74 -14.16
N ASN A 22 1.77 15.78 -15.27
CA ASN A 22 0.32 15.59 -15.25
C ASN A 22 -0.01 14.09 -15.09
N PRO A 23 -0.62 13.69 -13.96
CA PRO A 23 -0.96 12.29 -13.71
C PRO A 23 -1.88 11.68 -14.78
N SER A 24 -2.62 12.51 -15.52
CA SER A 24 -3.50 12.04 -16.60
C SER A 24 -2.75 11.63 -17.88
N THR A 25 -1.44 11.89 -17.97
CA THR A 25 -0.60 11.55 -19.14
C THR A 25 0.28 10.33 -18.91
N TRP A 26 0.28 9.80 -17.69
CA TRP A 26 1.06 8.61 -17.37
C TRP A 26 0.51 7.43 -18.18
N PRO A 27 1.38 6.55 -18.72
CA PRO A 27 0.92 5.35 -19.39
C PRO A 27 0.24 4.45 -18.36
N GLY A 28 -1.07 4.64 -18.17
CA GLY A 28 -1.88 3.77 -17.35
C GLY A 28 -1.84 2.38 -17.96
N SER A 29 -1.60 1.37 -17.12
CA SER A 29 -2.03 0.00 -17.45
C SER A 29 -3.49 0.12 -17.85
N ARG A 30 -3.82 -0.41 -19.03
CA ARG A 30 -5.17 -0.34 -19.61
C ARG A 30 -6.06 -1.32 -18.83
N ASP A 31 -6.32 -1.01 -17.57
CA ASP A 31 -7.21 -1.78 -16.70
C ASP A 31 -8.63 -1.36 -17.05
N THR A 32 -9.22 -2.06 -18.01
CA THR A 32 -10.54 -1.79 -18.60
C THR A 32 -11.74 -1.93 -17.63
N THR A 33 -11.52 -1.98 -16.32
CA THR A 33 -12.56 -2.07 -15.29
C THR A 33 -12.16 -1.46 -13.92
N GLY A 34 -10.98 -0.83 -13.80
CA GLY A 34 -10.29 -0.71 -12.51
C GLY A 34 -10.59 0.52 -11.67
N THR A 35 -11.46 0.41 -10.66
CA THR A 35 -11.46 1.32 -9.51
C THR A 35 -10.09 1.24 -8.84
N THR A 36 -9.29 2.31 -8.90
CA THR A 36 -8.02 2.35 -8.17
C THR A 36 -8.35 2.49 -6.68
N SER A 37 -8.18 1.42 -5.91
CA SER A 37 -8.30 1.48 -4.45
C SER A 37 -7.11 2.24 -3.89
N ILE A 38 -7.37 3.41 -3.30
CA ILE A 38 -6.38 4.23 -2.61
C ILE A 38 -6.53 3.99 -1.11
N TRP A 39 -5.50 3.42 -0.50
CA TRP A 39 -5.42 3.25 0.95
C TRP A 39 -4.51 4.30 1.57
N LYS A 40 -4.76 4.66 2.83
CA LYS A 40 -3.85 5.54 3.59
C LYS A 40 -2.47 4.91 3.78
N VAL A 41 -2.44 3.59 3.99
CA VAL A 41 -1.21 2.78 4.05
C VAL A 41 -1.30 1.70 3.00
N ASP A 42 -0.43 1.76 1.99
CA ASP A 42 -0.32 0.74 0.94
C ASP A 42 0.54 -0.42 1.44
N VAL A 43 0.04 -1.65 1.34
CA VAL A 43 0.71 -2.85 1.81
C VAL A 43 0.93 -3.78 0.62
N ILE A 44 2.21 -4.09 0.36
CA ILE A 44 2.60 -4.88 -0.81
C ILE A 44 3.33 -6.14 -0.35
N PHE A 45 2.81 -7.30 -0.72
CA PHE A 45 3.45 -8.59 -0.51
C PHE A 45 4.06 -9.09 -1.81
N ILE A 46 5.34 -9.46 -1.76
CA ILE A 46 6.09 -10.02 -2.87
C ILE A 46 6.66 -11.36 -2.41
N ASN A 47 6.27 -12.45 -3.07
CA ASN A 47 6.83 -13.76 -2.78
C ASN A 47 7.94 -14.09 -3.77
N ILE A 48 9.15 -14.34 -3.25
CA ILE A 48 10.31 -14.68 -4.07
C ILE A 48 10.43 -16.17 -4.36
N ASN A 49 9.65 -17.02 -3.67
CA ASN A 49 9.77 -18.45 -3.86
C ASN A 49 9.12 -18.90 -5.17
N ALA A 50 9.90 -19.57 -6.02
CA ALA A 50 9.45 -20.07 -7.32
C ALA A 50 8.45 -21.22 -7.22
N ALA A 51 8.43 -21.96 -6.11
CA ALA A 51 7.57 -23.12 -5.91
C ALA A 51 6.09 -22.79 -5.65
N SER A 52 5.77 -21.53 -5.30
CA SER A 52 4.41 -21.05 -5.05
C SER A 52 3.81 -20.34 -6.29
N ASP A 53 2.50 -20.43 -6.46
CA ASP A 53 1.70 -19.68 -7.43
C ASP A 53 1.33 -18.27 -6.94
N PHE A 54 1.53 -17.99 -5.65
CA PHE A 54 1.43 -16.66 -5.07
C PHE A 54 2.71 -15.88 -5.38
N ARG A 55 2.57 -14.77 -6.14
CA ARG A 55 3.69 -13.91 -6.56
C ARG A 55 3.64 -12.52 -5.95
N PHE A 56 2.44 -11.94 -5.97
CA PHE A 56 2.23 -10.55 -5.65
C PHE A 56 0.81 -10.35 -5.11
N LEU A 57 0.70 -9.44 -4.14
CA LEU A 57 -0.57 -8.92 -3.65
C LEU A 57 -0.37 -7.47 -3.21
N ARG A 58 -1.24 -6.58 -3.69
CA ARG A 58 -1.35 -5.20 -3.22
C ARG A 58 -2.66 -5.05 -2.45
N THR A 59 -2.58 -4.51 -1.26
CA THR A 59 -3.71 -4.25 -0.36
C THR A 59 -3.40 -3.01 0.47
N GLY A 60 -4.21 -2.70 1.48
CA GLY A 60 -3.89 -1.62 2.39
C GLY A 60 -4.92 -1.43 3.49
N THR A 61 -4.58 -0.54 4.42
CA THR A 61 -5.47 -0.11 5.50
C THR A 61 -5.65 1.40 5.45
N ASN A 62 -6.80 1.87 5.96
CA ASN A 62 -7.04 3.29 6.20
C ASN A 62 -6.63 3.74 7.62
N GLY A 63 -6.14 2.82 8.44
CA GLY A 63 -5.60 3.11 9.77
C GLY A 63 -4.14 3.57 9.73
N HIS A 64 -3.38 3.18 10.75
CA HIS A 64 -1.95 3.52 10.87
C HIS A 64 -1.05 2.39 10.41
N VAL A 65 0.19 2.71 10.04
CA VAL A 65 1.16 1.71 9.58
C VAL A 65 1.42 0.59 10.61
N HIS A 66 1.27 0.89 11.92
CA HIS A 66 1.41 -0.12 12.96
C HIS A 66 0.42 -1.28 12.80
N GLU A 67 -0.77 -1.05 12.22
CA GLU A 67 -1.77 -2.09 11.99
C GLU A 67 -1.27 -3.07 10.93
N ALA A 68 -0.71 -2.55 9.84
CA ALA A 68 -0.10 -3.34 8.78
C ALA A 68 1.08 -4.16 9.32
N VAL A 69 1.94 -3.54 10.14
CA VAL A 69 3.08 -4.24 10.77
C VAL A 69 2.59 -5.34 11.71
N ASN A 70 1.62 -5.06 12.57
CA ASN A 70 1.07 -6.07 13.49
C ASN A 70 0.47 -7.25 12.73
N GLN A 71 -0.24 -7.01 11.62
CA GLN A 71 -0.76 -8.09 10.79
C GLN A 71 0.35 -8.94 10.18
N VAL A 72 1.39 -8.30 9.65
CA VAL A 72 2.56 -9.01 9.10
C VAL A 72 3.21 -9.90 10.17
N ILE A 73 3.38 -9.39 11.39
CA ILE A 73 3.97 -10.17 12.49
C ILE A 73 3.06 -11.34 12.87
N LYS A 74 1.74 -11.15 12.94
CA LYS A 74 0.78 -12.23 13.19
C LYS A 74 0.91 -13.35 12.15
N HIS A 75 1.01 -13.01 10.86
CA HIS A 75 1.18 -14.01 9.81
C HIS A 75 2.47 -14.81 9.94
N VAL A 76 3.57 -14.15 10.32
CA VAL A 76 4.86 -14.82 10.57
C VAL A 76 4.77 -15.75 11.77
N ALA A 77 4.17 -15.31 12.86
CA ALA A 77 3.98 -16.13 14.06
C ALA A 77 3.07 -17.34 13.81
N ARG A 78 2.11 -17.25 12.87
CA ARG A 78 1.31 -18.39 12.38
C ARG A 78 2.06 -19.30 11.41
N GLY A 79 3.28 -18.96 11.01
CA GLY A 79 4.09 -19.74 10.07
C GLY A 79 3.57 -19.70 8.63
N LEU A 80 2.83 -18.66 8.23
CA LEU A 80 2.33 -18.54 6.85
C LEU A 80 3.46 -18.30 5.85
N TYR A 81 4.48 -17.55 6.27
CA TYR A 81 5.65 -17.22 5.48
C TYR A 81 6.79 -16.75 6.39
N ARG A 82 8.01 -16.71 5.83
CA ARG A 82 9.14 -16.01 6.44
C ARG A 82 9.36 -14.66 5.76
N ILE A 83 9.72 -13.64 6.53
CA ILE A 83 10.14 -12.33 5.99
C ILE A 83 11.57 -12.46 5.50
N VAL A 84 11.80 -12.08 4.25
CA VAL A 84 13.13 -11.92 3.66
C VAL A 84 13.61 -10.49 3.85
N SER A 85 12.73 -9.53 3.58
CA SER A 85 12.97 -8.12 3.88
C SER A 85 11.65 -7.38 4.07
N MET A 86 11.64 -6.37 4.92
CA MET A 86 10.48 -5.51 5.12
C MET A 86 10.92 -4.05 5.12
N ASN A 87 10.26 -3.22 4.33
CA ASN A 87 10.47 -1.77 4.32
C ASN A 87 9.17 -1.09 4.75
N VAL A 88 9.25 -0.22 5.75
CA VAL A 88 8.09 0.40 6.39
C VAL A 88 8.30 1.91 6.43
N SER A 89 7.29 2.64 5.99
CA SER A 89 7.18 4.10 6.04
C SER A 89 5.76 4.48 6.47
N GLU A 90 5.52 5.76 6.75
CA GLU A 90 4.21 6.23 7.26
C GLU A 90 3.02 5.81 6.39
N TYR A 91 3.21 5.74 5.07
CA TYR A 91 2.14 5.46 4.10
C TYR A 91 2.33 4.15 3.33
N CYS A 92 3.35 3.36 3.65
CA CYS A 92 3.66 2.16 2.88
C CYS A 92 4.37 1.08 3.70
N CYS A 93 3.99 -0.18 3.49
CA CYS A 93 4.64 -1.37 4.02
C CYS A 93 4.90 -2.37 2.90
N HIS A 94 6.16 -2.54 2.52
CA HIS A 94 6.60 -3.55 1.55
C HIS A 94 7.14 -4.77 2.28
N VAL A 95 6.56 -5.92 2.01
CA VAL A 95 6.93 -7.21 2.59
C VAL A 95 7.41 -8.12 1.48
N VAL A 96 8.72 -8.36 1.44
CA VAL A 96 9.30 -9.43 0.64
C VAL A 96 9.34 -10.68 1.50
N MET A 97 8.58 -11.68 1.09
CA MET A 97 8.39 -12.92 1.82
C MET A 97 8.85 -14.13 1.00
N ALA A 98 9.06 -15.24 1.68
CA ALA A 98 9.25 -16.54 1.04
C ALA A 98 8.28 -17.55 1.66
N THR A 99 7.50 -18.20 0.81
CA THR A 99 6.63 -19.31 1.19
C THR A 99 6.41 -20.26 0.02
N GLU A 100 6.32 -21.55 0.30
CA GLU A 100 5.96 -22.59 -0.67
C GLU A 100 4.44 -22.78 -0.75
N LYS A 101 3.69 -22.21 0.21
CA LYS A 101 2.22 -22.29 0.27
C LYS A 101 1.61 -21.67 -0.98
N GLN A 102 0.54 -22.31 -1.47
CA GLN A 102 -0.20 -21.79 -2.61
C GLN A 102 -1.03 -20.56 -2.22
N ARG A 103 -1.45 -19.75 -3.21
CA ARG A 103 -2.32 -18.58 -2.97
C ARG A 103 -3.58 -18.98 -2.22
N ASP A 104 -4.24 -20.05 -2.64
CA ASP A 104 -5.48 -20.49 -2.00
C ASP A 104 -5.24 -20.89 -0.55
N GLU A 105 -4.14 -21.58 -0.25
CA GLU A 105 -3.77 -21.94 1.13
C GLU A 105 -3.47 -20.71 2.00
N LEU A 106 -2.79 -19.71 1.45
CA LEU A 106 -2.53 -18.45 2.15
C LEU A 106 -3.83 -17.71 2.44
N MET A 107 -4.70 -17.56 1.44
CA MET A 107 -5.96 -16.82 1.56
C MET A 107 -7.04 -17.59 2.33
N TRP A 108 -6.86 -18.89 2.53
CA TRP A 108 -7.82 -19.75 3.23
C TRP A 108 -7.60 -19.75 4.74
N LYS A 109 -8.60 -19.23 5.48
CA LYS A 109 -8.77 -19.36 6.94
C LYS A 109 -7.60 -18.95 7.85
N ASN A 110 -6.61 -18.23 7.32
CA ASN A 110 -5.38 -17.89 8.04
C ASN A 110 -5.25 -16.38 8.35
N GLY A 111 -6.30 -15.61 8.08
CA GLY A 111 -6.31 -14.16 8.25
C GLY A 111 -5.35 -13.40 7.32
N PHE A 112 -4.89 -14.02 6.23
CA PHE A 112 -4.09 -13.33 5.21
C PHE A 112 -5.00 -12.78 4.09
N PRO A 113 -4.79 -11.53 3.64
CA PRO A 113 -3.81 -10.54 4.13
C PRO A 113 -4.28 -9.74 5.36
N TRP A 114 -5.53 -9.90 5.78
CA TRP A 114 -6.11 -9.24 6.95
C TRP A 114 -6.98 -10.22 7.75
N ASP A 115 -6.80 -10.23 9.08
CA ASP A 115 -7.70 -10.96 9.99
C ASP A 115 -9.16 -10.54 9.74
N ARG A 116 -10.08 -11.49 9.77
CA ARG A 116 -11.52 -11.24 9.60
C ARG A 116 -12.23 -11.44 10.93
N ASP A 117 -13.22 -10.60 11.21
CA ASP A 117 -13.99 -10.67 12.46
C ASP A 117 -14.80 -11.97 12.59
N ASP A 118 -15.17 -12.59 11.46
CA ASP A 118 -15.92 -13.84 11.37
C ASP A 118 -15.04 -15.10 11.38
N ASP A 119 -13.71 -14.95 11.41
CA ASP A 119 -12.75 -16.06 11.38
C ASP A 119 -11.64 -15.84 12.44
N PRO A 120 -11.96 -16.07 13.73
CA PRO A 120 -11.03 -15.82 14.82
C PRO A 120 -9.79 -16.71 14.70
N GLN A 121 -8.66 -16.06 14.52
CA GLN A 121 -7.37 -16.71 14.38
C GLN A 121 -6.80 -17.09 15.76
N PRO A 122 -5.91 -18.10 15.85
CA PRO A 122 -5.25 -18.44 17.10
C PRO A 122 -4.61 -17.21 17.74
N PRO A 123 -4.73 -17.02 19.06
CA PRO A 123 -4.12 -15.89 19.75
C PRO A 123 -2.60 -15.97 19.63
N ILE A 124 -1.98 -14.85 19.32
CA ILE A 124 -0.53 -14.71 19.24
C ILE A 124 -0.14 -13.69 20.30
N VAL A 125 0.73 -14.11 21.21
CA VAL A 125 1.35 -13.19 22.17
C VAL A 125 2.50 -12.51 21.43
N LEU A 126 2.34 -11.21 21.18
CA LEU A 126 3.41 -10.34 20.71
C LEU A 126 4.08 -9.79 21.97
N GLU A 127 5.23 -10.34 22.36
CA GLU A 127 6.05 -9.85 23.48
C GLU A 127 6.88 -8.62 23.09
#